data_AF-A0ABD3UTJ3-F1
#
_entry.id   AF-A0ABD3UTJ3-F1
#
_cell.length_a   1.000
_cell.length_b   1.000
_cell.length_c   1.000
_cell.angle_alpha   90.00
_cell.angle_beta   90.00
_cell.angle_gamma   90.00
#
_symmetry.space_group_name_H-M   'P 1'
#
loop_
_entity.id
_entity.type
_entity.pdbx_description
1 polymer ?
#
loop_
_entity_poly.entity_id
_entity_poly.type
_entity_poly.pdbx_seq_one_letter_code
_entity_poly.pdbx_strand_id
1 'polypeptide(L)'
;MADLDMVNRDPNELNGHIKVNFEDVLGEPEGVRSMDCVWRNSYACFNCGKNCMYKFLTTICGICIALGWGCEFACTSFQHIWCLTPCMREFSIACGFLQKCFGTIINCCISPVCEACGMCLSKIHVHNK
;
A
#
# COMPACT_ATOMS: atom_id res chain seq x y z
N MET A 1 -12.34 18.81 -14.10
CA MET A 1 -13.08 17.64 -13.57
C MET A 1 -12.61 16.48 -14.42
N ALA A 2 -11.87 15.52 -13.87
CA ALA A 2 -11.48 14.35 -14.64
C ALA A 2 -12.77 13.64 -15.11
N ASP A 3 -12.86 13.33 -16.39
CA ASP A 3 -14.03 12.62 -16.92
C ASP A 3 -14.06 11.20 -16.34
N LEU A 4 -15.25 10.72 -16.01
CA LEU A 4 -15.41 9.40 -15.40
C LEU A 4 -15.30 8.34 -16.50
N ASP A 5 -14.25 7.52 -16.46
CA ASP A 5 -14.10 6.44 -17.43
C ASP A 5 -15.16 5.35 -17.20
N MET A 6 -16.09 5.24 -18.14
CA MET A 6 -17.18 4.28 -18.09
C MET A 6 -16.80 2.90 -18.65
N VAL A 7 -15.68 2.81 -19.38
CA VAL A 7 -15.18 1.60 -20.03
C VAL A 7 -14.13 0.92 -19.14
N ASN A 8 -13.07 1.63 -18.76
CA ASN A 8 -12.07 1.14 -17.84
C ASN A 8 -12.35 1.63 -16.41
N ARG A 9 -13.07 0.80 -15.65
CA ARG A 9 -13.46 1.11 -14.25
C ARG A 9 -12.41 0.73 -13.20
N ASP A 10 -11.27 0.15 -13.60
CA ASP A 10 -10.15 -0.18 -12.71
C ASP A 10 -8.80 0.30 -13.30
N PRO A 11 -8.61 1.60 -13.55
CA PRO A 11 -7.41 2.12 -14.22
C PRO A 11 -6.12 2.00 -13.39
N ASN A 12 -6.25 1.74 -12.08
CA ASN A 12 -5.10 1.55 -11.17
C ASN A 12 -4.86 0.06 -10.84
N GLU A 13 -5.54 -0.85 -11.53
CA GLU A 13 -5.42 -2.31 -11.36
C GLU A 13 -5.58 -2.79 -9.91
N LEU A 14 -6.47 -2.15 -9.13
CA LEU A 14 -6.70 -2.46 -7.73
C LEU A 14 -7.16 -3.92 -7.55
N ASN A 15 -7.91 -4.44 -8.53
CA ASN A 15 -8.55 -5.74 -8.47
C ASN A 15 -7.98 -6.75 -9.48
N GLY A 16 -6.79 -6.50 -10.05
CA GLY A 16 -6.20 -7.37 -11.09
C GLY A 16 -5.95 -8.83 -10.65
N HIS A 17 -5.89 -9.06 -9.34
CA HIS A 17 -5.76 -10.38 -8.71
C HIS A 17 -7.06 -11.19 -8.69
N ILE A 18 -8.23 -10.55 -8.87
CA ILE A 18 -9.54 -11.22 -8.87
C ILE A 18 -9.78 -11.85 -10.25
N LYS A 19 -9.42 -13.12 -10.39
CA LYS A 19 -9.62 -13.92 -11.61
C LYS A 19 -10.98 -14.62 -11.58
N VAL A 20 -11.95 -14.07 -12.29
CA VAL A 20 -13.36 -14.51 -12.25
C VAL A 20 -13.97 -14.69 -13.63
N ASN A 21 -13.15 -14.80 -14.68
CA ASN A 21 -13.63 -15.24 -15.98
C ASN A 21 -13.96 -16.74 -15.93
N PHE A 22 -14.76 -17.21 -16.87
CA PHE A 22 -15.20 -18.61 -16.87
C PHE A 22 -14.00 -19.55 -16.90
N GLU A 23 -13.02 -19.29 -17.75
CA GLU A 23 -11.82 -20.10 -17.97
C GLU A 23 -10.83 -20.02 -16.80
N ASP A 24 -10.89 -18.94 -16.00
CA ASP A 24 -10.08 -18.80 -14.78
C ASP A 24 -10.60 -19.69 -13.64
N VAL A 25 -11.88 -20.08 -13.67
CA VAL A 25 -12.56 -20.83 -12.61
C VAL A 25 -12.86 -22.27 -13.02
N LEU A 26 -13.35 -22.43 -14.25
CA LEU A 26 -13.70 -23.70 -14.88
C LEU A 26 -12.93 -23.75 -16.20
N GLY A 27 -11.73 -24.31 -16.15
CA GLY A 27 -10.84 -24.51 -17.30
C GLY A 27 -10.61 -26.01 -17.54
N GLU A 28 -10.79 -26.46 -18.77
CA GLU A 28 -10.48 -27.83 -19.18
C GLU A 28 -9.09 -27.90 -19.81
N PRO A 29 -8.20 -28.80 -19.37
CA PRO A 29 -6.88 -28.98 -19.97
C PRO A 29 -6.97 -29.71 -21.33
N GLU A 30 -5.92 -29.63 -22.14
CA GLU A 30 -5.90 -30.18 -23.51
C GLU A 30 -6.21 -31.69 -23.61
N GLY A 31 -5.90 -32.46 -22.56
CA GLY A 31 -6.12 -33.92 -22.53
C GLY A 31 -7.52 -34.38 -22.09
N VAL A 32 -8.38 -33.48 -21.57
CA VAL A 32 -9.72 -33.83 -21.07
C VAL A 32 -10.71 -32.74 -21.44
N ARG A 33 -11.60 -33.04 -22.39
CA ARG A 33 -12.59 -32.10 -22.92
C ARG A 33 -14.00 -32.65 -22.72
N SER A 34 -14.88 -31.86 -22.12
CA SER A 34 -16.31 -32.17 -22.12
C SER A 34 -16.89 -32.01 -23.53
N MET A 35 -18.11 -32.52 -23.71
CA MET A 35 -18.85 -32.31 -24.95
C MET A 35 -19.09 -30.81 -25.18
N ASP A 36 -18.91 -30.33 -26.41
CA ASP A 36 -19.00 -28.90 -26.76
C ASP A 36 -20.31 -28.23 -26.32
N CYS A 37 -21.43 -28.96 -26.38
CA CYS A 37 -22.72 -28.44 -25.95
C CYS A 37 -22.76 -28.17 -24.44
N VAL A 38 -22.14 -29.04 -23.64
CA VAL A 38 -22.04 -28.87 -22.18
C VAL A 38 -21.13 -27.70 -21.88
N TRP A 39 -19.95 -27.64 -22.49
CA TRP A 39 -19.01 -26.53 -22.31
C TRP A 39 -19.64 -25.17 -22.61
N ARG A 40 -20.31 -25.05 -23.75
CA ARG A 40 -20.99 -23.80 -24.17
C ARG A 40 -22.12 -23.39 -23.23
N ASN A 41 -22.94 -24.34 -22.80
CA ASN A 41 -24.05 -24.05 -21.88
C ASN A 41 -23.54 -23.67 -20.48
N SER A 42 -22.47 -24.32 -20.01
CA SER A 42 -21.79 -23.96 -18.76
C SER A 42 -21.24 -22.53 -18.82
N TYR A 43 -20.56 -22.16 -19.91
CA TYR A 43 -20.07 -20.79 -20.12
C TYR A 43 -21.20 -19.76 -20.06
N ALA A 44 -22.31 -20.02 -20.76
CA ALA A 44 -23.46 -19.11 -20.78
C ALA A 44 -24.12 -18.99 -19.41
N CYS A 45 -24.35 -20.11 -18.73
CA CYS A 45 -24.97 -20.15 -17.41
C CYS A 45 -24.11 -19.41 -16.37
N PHE A 46 -22.81 -19.68 -16.33
CA PHE A 46 -21.86 -19.04 -15.42
C PHE A 46 -21.85 -17.52 -15.60
N ASN A 47 -21.67 -17.05 -16.84
CA ASN A 47 -21.61 -15.62 -17.12
C ASN A 47 -22.93 -14.91 -16.83
N CYS A 48 -24.06 -15.54 -17.17
CA CYS A 48 -25.38 -15.00 -16.85
C CYS A 48 -25.58 -14.87 -15.35
N GLY A 49 -25.34 -15.94 -14.58
CA GLY A 49 -25.48 -15.96 -13.13
C GLY A 49 -24.58 -14.93 -12.45
N LYS A 50 -23.28 -14.93 -12.79
CA LYS A 50 -22.29 -13.98 -12.25
C LYS A 50 -22.70 -12.53 -12.52
N ASN A 51 -23.03 -12.20 -13.77
CA ASN A 51 -23.35 -10.84 -14.15
C ASN A 51 -24.69 -10.37 -13.56
N CYS A 52 -25.68 -11.26 -13.46
CA CYS A 52 -26.96 -10.96 -12.82
C CYS A 52 -26.77 -10.63 -11.34
N MET A 53 -26.12 -11.53 -10.59
CA MET A 53 -25.91 -11.34 -9.16
C MET A 53 -25.04 -10.12 -8.86
N TYR A 54 -23.95 -9.92 -9.61
CA TYR A 54 -23.10 -8.74 -9.43
C TYR A 54 -23.87 -7.43 -9.67
N LYS A 55 -24.64 -7.35 -10.76
CA LYS A 55 -25.50 -6.18 -11.03
C LYS A 55 -26.51 -5.97 -9.90
N PHE A 56 -27.21 -7.01 -9.48
CA PHE A 56 -28.18 -6.92 -8.39
C PHE A 56 -27.55 -6.37 -7.10
N LEU A 57 -26.43 -6.93 -6.66
CA LEU A 57 -25.72 -6.49 -5.44
C LEU A 57 -25.24 -5.04 -5.57
N THR A 58 -24.66 -4.66 -6.71
CA THR A 58 -24.19 -3.29 -6.94
C THR A 58 -25.34 -2.28 -7.05
N THR A 59 -26.51 -2.67 -7.57
CA THR A 59 -27.70 -1.82 -7.62
C THR A 59 -28.22 -1.52 -6.22
N ILE A 60 -28.26 -2.52 -5.34
CA ILE A 60 -28.80 -2.34 -3.98
C ILE A 60 -27.81 -1.61 -3.07
N CYS A 61 -26.53 -1.99 -3.13
CA CYS A 61 -25.55 -1.56 -2.13
C CYS A 61 -24.52 -0.56 -2.65
N GLY A 62 -24.30 -0.48 -3.97
CA GLY A 62 -23.12 0.17 -4.55
C GLY A 62 -23.01 1.66 -4.20
N ILE A 63 -24.10 2.42 -4.32
CA ILE A 63 -24.10 3.86 -4.05
C ILE A 63 -23.87 4.16 -2.56
N CYS A 64 -24.51 3.40 -1.67
CA CYS A 64 -24.32 3.55 -0.22
C CYS A 64 -22.88 3.25 0.21
N ILE A 65 -22.28 2.19 -0.34
CA ILE A 65 -20.88 1.84 -0.06
C ILE A 65 -19.94 2.91 -0.62
N ALA A 66 -20.19 3.41 -1.83
CA ALA A 66 -19.39 4.49 -2.43
C ALA A 66 -19.44 5.77 -1.60
N LEU A 67 -20.62 6.14 -1.10
CA LEU A 67 -20.77 7.27 -0.18
C LEU A 67 -19.99 7.06 1.12
N GLY A 68 -20.07 5.87 1.72
CA GLY A 68 -19.34 5.51 2.93
C GLY A 68 -17.83 5.70 2.77
N TRP A 69 -17.24 5.14 1.71
CA TRP A 69 -15.82 5.34 1.40
C TRP A 69 -15.47 6.80 1.12
N GLY A 70 -16.32 7.54 0.42
CA GLY A 70 -16.13 8.98 0.18
C GLY A 70 -16.05 9.78 1.48
N CYS A 71 -16.94 9.51 2.44
CA CYS A 71 -16.92 10.13 3.77
C CYS A 71 -15.67 9.73 4.56
N GLU A 72 -15.29 8.45 4.56
CA GLU A 72 -14.12 7.94 5.28
C GLU A 72 -12.83 8.63 4.82
N PHE A 73 -12.62 8.73 3.51
CA PHE A 73 -11.44 9.39 2.96
C PHE A 73 -11.47 10.91 3.13
N ALA A 74 -12.65 11.54 3.21
CA ALA A 74 -12.77 12.94 3.58
C ALA A 74 -12.32 13.18 5.04
N CYS A 75 -12.77 12.35 5.97
CA CYS A 75 -12.35 12.38 7.38
C CYS A 75 -10.85 12.14 7.52
N THR A 76 -10.33 11.12 6.83
CA THR A 76 -8.89 10.80 6.81
C THR A 76 -8.07 11.99 6.31
N SER A 77 -8.50 12.60 5.20
CA SER A 77 -7.83 13.79 4.64
C SER A 77 -7.87 14.96 5.61
N PHE A 78 -9.01 15.21 6.25
CA PHE A 78 -9.14 16.25 7.27
C PHE A 78 -8.17 16.02 8.42
N GLN A 79 -8.14 14.81 8.98
CA GLN A 79 -7.25 14.46 10.09
C GLN A 79 -5.78 14.65 9.72
N HIS A 80 -5.36 14.21 8.52
CA HIS A 80 -3.99 14.36 8.07
C HIS A 80 -3.58 15.82 7.87
N ILE A 81 -4.43 16.61 7.21
CA ILE A 81 -4.12 18.01 6.86
C ILE A 81 -4.14 18.90 8.11
N TRP A 82 -5.19 18.78 8.93
CA TRP A 82 -5.46 19.73 10.00
C TRP A 82 -4.93 19.31 11.36
N CYS A 83 -4.65 18.01 11.56
CA CYS A 83 -4.17 17.51 12.85
C CYS A 83 -2.75 16.92 12.73
N LEU A 84 -2.55 15.87 11.94
CA LEU A 84 -1.26 15.16 11.93
C LEU A 84 -0.14 16.02 11.35
N THR A 85 -0.36 16.74 10.26
CA THR A 85 0.70 17.55 9.63
C THR A 85 1.24 18.63 10.58
N PRO A 86 0.39 19.43 11.27
CA PRO A 86 0.86 20.32 12.33
C PRO A 86 1.55 19.60 13.50
N CYS A 87 0.99 18.51 14.01
CA CYS A 87 1.61 17.75 15.10
C CYS A 87 3.01 17.22 14.72
N MET A 88 3.18 16.74 13.49
CA MET A 88 4.48 16.32 12.98
C MET A 88 5.47 17.48 12.87
N ARG A 89 4.98 18.68 12.54
CA ARG A 89 5.80 19.90 12.54
C ARG A 89 6.26 20.27 13.95
N GLU A 90 5.36 20.25 14.94
CA GLU A 90 5.69 20.51 16.34
C GLU A 90 6.69 19.48 16.88
N PHE A 91 6.45 18.19 16.61
CA PHE A 91 7.35 17.12 16.98
C PHE A 91 8.75 17.32 16.39
N SER A 92 8.84 17.70 15.11
CA SER A 92 10.12 17.98 14.45
C SER A 92 10.87 19.15 15.11
N ILE A 93 10.14 20.20 15.55
CA ILE A 93 10.73 21.32 16.29
C ILE A 93 11.29 20.84 17.63
N ALA A 94 10.53 20.02 18.37
CA ALA A 94 10.96 19.46 19.64
C ALA A 94 12.21 18.55 19.48
N CYS A 95 12.21 17.68 18.47
CA CYS A 95 13.37 16.88 18.11
C CYS A 95 14.60 17.73 17.74
N GLY A 96 14.42 18.84 17.03
CA GLY A 96 15.50 19.76 16.71
C GLY A 96 16.17 20.36 17.96
N PHE A 97 15.41 20.61 19.02
CA PHE A 97 15.95 21.00 20.32
C PHE A 97 16.73 19.84 20.96
N LEU A 98 16.13 18.64 21.03
CA LEU A 98 16.78 17.46 21.60
C LEU A 98 18.10 17.15 20.87
N GLN A 99 18.14 17.25 19.54
CA GLN A 99 19.34 17.03 18.75
C GLN A 99 20.47 17.98 19.16
N LYS A 100 20.18 19.25 19.48
CA LYS A 100 21.19 20.18 19.99
C LYS A 100 21.70 19.75 21.37
N CYS A 101 20.79 19.37 22.29
CA CYS A 101 21.18 18.87 23.60
C CYS A 101 22.07 17.63 23.51
N PHE A 102 21.66 16.63 22.70
CA PHE A 102 22.44 15.42 22.47
C PHE A 102 23.78 15.73 21.80
N GLY A 103 23.81 16.62 20.80
CA GLY A 103 25.04 17.06 20.15
C GLY A 103 26.03 17.69 21.14
N THR A 104 25.55 18.52 22.06
CA THR A 104 26.38 19.07 23.14
C THR A 104 26.93 17.97 24.05
N ILE A 105 26.10 17.00 24.47
CA ILE A 105 26.55 15.88 25.31
C ILE A 105 27.62 15.06 24.59
N ILE A 106 27.41 14.72 23.32
CA ILE A 106 28.39 13.96 22.53
C ILE A 106 29.70 14.74 22.45
N ASN A 107 29.66 16.02 22.08
CA ASN A 107 30.86 16.82 21.90
C ASN A 107 31.62 17.09 23.21
N CYS A 108 30.92 17.32 24.30
CA CYS A 108 31.56 17.63 25.59
C CYS A 108 32.07 16.40 26.33
N CYS A 109 31.36 15.26 26.23
CA CYS A 109 31.64 14.09 27.06
C CYS A 109 32.24 12.93 26.26
N ILE A 110 31.68 12.63 25.08
CA ILE A 110 32.03 11.43 24.32
C ILE A 110 33.23 11.69 23.41
N SER A 111 33.26 12.82 22.70
CA SER A 111 34.37 13.17 21.80
C SER A 111 35.75 13.13 22.49
N PRO A 112 35.95 13.71 23.70
CA PRO A 112 37.24 13.64 24.38
C PRO A 112 37.67 12.21 24.73
N VAL A 113 36.72 11.36 25.11
CA VAL A 113 36.99 9.94 25.43
C VAL A 113 37.39 9.19 24.16
N CYS A 114 36.68 9.40 23.05
CA CYS A 114 37.01 8.81 21.77
C CYS A 114 38.38 9.27 21.25
N GLU A 115 38.70 10.56 21.37
CA GLU A 115 40.01 11.10 21.01
C GLU A 115 41.13 10.49 21.87
N ALA A 116 40.93 10.38 23.19
CA ALA A 116 41.88 9.74 24.09
C ALA A 116 42.14 8.27 23.71
N CYS A 117 41.07 7.51 23.44
CA CYS A 117 41.18 6.12 22.97
C CYS A 117 41.92 6.02 21.63
N GLY A 118 41.65 6.93 20.69
CA GLY A 118 42.35 7.00 19.41
C GLY A 118 43.85 7.28 19.58
N MET A 119 44.22 8.17 20.51
CA MET A 119 45.63 8.45 20.83
C MET A 119 46.35 7.25 21.45
N CYS A 120 45.67 6.39 22.22
CA CYS A 120 46.27 5.16 22.74
C CYS A 120 46.70 4.20 21.61
N LEU A 121 45.96 4.17 20.51
CA LEU A 121 46.22 3.31 19.36
C LEU A 121 47.15 3.96 18.32
N SER A 122 47.30 5.29 18.34
CA SER A 122 48.04 6.04 17.31
C SER A 122 49.54 5.74 17.24
N LYS A 123 50.11 5.13 18.28
CA LYS A 123 51.54 4.77 18.35
C LYS A 123 51.84 3.33 17.91
N ILE A 124 50.85 2.55 17.49
CA ILE A 124 51.06 1.18 17.01
C ILE A 124 51.52 1.25 15.54
N HIS A 125 52.81 0.99 15.30
CA HIS A 125 53.37 0.87 13.95
C HIS A 125 53.45 -0.61 13.57
N VAL A 126 52.72 -1.02 12.53
CA VAL A 126 52.79 -2.38 11.97
C VAL A 126 53.94 -2.43 10.96
N HIS A 127 54.98 -3.20 11.27
CA HIS A 127 56.07 -3.49 10.33
C HIS A 127 55.76 -4.80 9.61
N ASN A 128 55.49 -4.72 8.30
CA ASN A 128 55.24 -5.90 7.49
C ASN A 128 56.57 -6.49 6.99
N LYS A 129 56.71 -7.81 7.09
CA LYS A 129 57.91 -8.55 6.66
C LYS A 129 57.83 -8.93 5.19
#